data_AF-A0A497BB16-F1
#
_entry.id   AF-A0A497BB16-F1
#
_cell.length_a   1.000
_cell.length_b   1.000
_cell.length_c   1.000
_cell.angle_alpha   90.00
_cell.angle_beta   90.00
_cell.angle_gamma   90.00
#
_symmetry.space_group_name_H-M   'P 1'
#
loop_
_entity.id
_entity.type
_entity.pdbx_description
1 polymer ?
#
loop_
_entity_poly.entity_id
_entity_poly.type
_entity_poly.pdbx_seq_one_letter_code
_entity_poly.pdbx_strand_id
1 'polypeptide(L)'
;MLKFLGARFKDQMRGVVISLLATAIVVPLACVLIFIPLWFANQPGASIWVLIVPASLFLLILLGGGWGAVGWTFYRRKRWLDSLFTPWGLTGSRYMISGRQYQGTRTLIERPAQGREIIARFYRGPTLDLYVGTPLQTRLGIAEKSGTSLTLAGMVGREPLPLDDPDLDGLSIFALDEEWAHSLLADPEAKMLLLRLMRAGESWVLMPQLFLQPGMFHLRLYRNKNLFKYGIEPEEAQAWLDDLLALARIAEGLPAPQVTAEESGAERMVRSGRTFSITLIIIALLVGVPTCALAIVAAVVFVIAIR
;
A
#
# COMPACT_ATOMS: atom_id res chain seq x y z
N MET A 1 -13.03 2.99 17.68
CA MET A 1 -13.97 3.81 16.90
C MET A 1 -13.42 5.18 16.50
N LEU A 2 -12.99 6.06 17.44
CA LEU A 2 -12.47 7.40 17.13
C LEU A 2 -11.28 7.44 16.15
N LYS A 3 -10.26 6.59 16.35
CA LYS A 3 -9.09 6.51 15.44
C LYS A 3 -9.48 6.19 13.99
N PHE A 4 -10.41 5.25 13.79
CA PHE A 4 -10.86 4.84 12.45
C PHE A 4 -11.71 5.93 11.76
N LEU A 5 -12.57 6.60 12.53
CA LEU A 5 -13.38 7.72 12.04
C LEU A 5 -12.50 8.91 11.64
N GLY A 6 -11.54 9.27 12.49
CA GLY A 6 -10.57 10.34 12.21
C GLY A 6 -9.71 10.03 10.97
N ALA A 7 -9.33 8.78 10.76
CA ALA A 7 -8.63 8.37 9.55
C ALA A 7 -9.50 8.46 8.29
N ARG A 8 -10.76 8.01 8.34
CA ARG A 8 -11.71 8.16 7.22
C ARG A 8 -11.94 9.64 6.88
N PHE A 9 -12.08 10.48 7.90
CA PHE A 9 -12.23 11.93 7.71
C PHE A 9 -10.99 12.53 7.03
N LYS A 10 -9.77 12.15 7.43
CA LYS A 10 -8.53 12.59 6.77
C LYS A 10 -8.45 12.14 5.32
N ASP A 11 -8.86 10.92 5.00
CA ASP A 11 -8.91 10.43 3.61
C ASP A 11 -9.90 11.24 2.76
N GLN A 12 -11.07 11.59 3.30
CA GLN A 12 -12.05 12.44 2.64
C GLN A 12 -11.54 13.87 2.45
N MET A 13 -10.96 14.47 3.51
CA MET A 13 -10.32 15.79 3.45
C MET A 13 -9.23 15.85 2.39
N ARG A 14 -8.41 14.80 2.26
CA ARG A 14 -7.41 14.71 1.20
C ARG A 14 -8.05 14.76 -0.19
N GLY A 15 -9.15 14.03 -0.39
CA GLY A 15 -9.91 14.06 -1.64
C GLY A 15 -10.46 15.45 -1.96
N VAL A 16 -11.04 16.14 -0.96
CA VAL A 16 -11.57 17.50 -1.10
C VAL A 16 -10.46 18.49 -1.45
N VAL A 17 -9.33 18.45 -0.74
CA VAL A 17 -8.17 19.33 -1.01
C VAL A 17 -7.63 19.11 -2.43
N ILE A 18 -7.48 17.86 -2.86
CA ILE A 18 -7.06 17.55 -4.24
C ILE A 18 -8.06 18.09 -5.26
N SER A 19 -9.36 17.93 -5.01
CA SER A 19 -10.42 18.45 -5.90
C SER A 19 -10.42 19.98 -5.99
N LEU A 20 -10.24 20.67 -4.86
CA LEU A 20 -10.16 22.13 -4.81
C LEU A 20 -8.92 22.63 -5.56
N LEU A 21 -7.76 22.02 -5.35
CA LEU A 21 -6.54 22.37 -6.08
C LEU A 21 -6.68 22.12 -7.58
N ALA A 22 -7.25 20.98 -7.98
CA ALA A 22 -7.53 20.68 -9.37
C ALA A 22 -8.47 21.73 -10.00
N THR A 23 -9.54 22.10 -9.30
CA THR A 23 -10.49 23.14 -9.75
C THR A 23 -9.81 24.50 -9.88
N ALA A 24 -9.00 24.90 -8.89
CA ALA A 24 -8.27 26.16 -8.88
C ALA A 24 -7.23 26.26 -10.01
N ILE A 25 -6.77 25.14 -10.56
CA ILE A 25 -5.85 25.10 -11.71
C ILE A 25 -6.63 25.05 -13.03
N VAL A 26 -7.61 24.14 -13.14
CA VAL A 26 -8.33 23.88 -14.39
C VAL A 26 -9.25 25.05 -14.78
N VAL A 27 -9.92 25.70 -13.82
CA VAL A 27 -10.84 26.81 -14.14
C VAL A 27 -10.11 28.01 -14.75
N PRO A 28 -9.02 28.54 -14.16
CA PRO A 28 -8.26 29.62 -14.81
C PRO A 28 -7.68 29.21 -16.17
N LEU A 29 -7.18 27.98 -16.30
CA LEU A 29 -6.71 27.46 -17.59
C LEU A 29 -7.82 27.44 -18.64
N ALA A 30 -9.03 27.02 -18.29
CA ALA A 30 -10.18 27.05 -19.19
C ALA A 30 -10.60 28.48 -19.54
N CYS A 31 -10.57 29.42 -18.57
CA CYS A 31 -10.81 30.83 -18.83
C CYS A 31 -9.84 31.39 -19.86
N VAL A 32 -8.54 31.15 -19.68
CA VAL A 32 -7.48 31.72 -20.53
C VAL A 32 -7.40 31.03 -21.89
N LEU A 33 -7.56 29.72 -21.95
CA LEU A 33 -7.32 28.93 -23.17
C LEU A 33 -8.57 28.56 -23.95
N ILE A 34 -9.76 28.75 -23.38
CA ILE A 34 -11.04 28.46 -24.08
C ILE A 34 -11.89 29.73 -24.14
N PHE A 35 -12.28 30.29 -23.00
CA PHE A 35 -13.29 31.35 -22.98
C PHE A 35 -12.80 32.69 -23.55
N ILE A 36 -11.56 33.11 -23.25
CA ILE A 36 -10.98 34.34 -23.83
C ILE A 36 -10.81 34.20 -25.37
N PRO A 37 -10.21 33.12 -25.90
CA PRO A 37 -10.12 32.88 -27.33
C PRO A 37 -11.49 32.83 -28.04
N LEU A 38 -12.48 32.21 -27.41
CA LEU A 38 -13.84 32.14 -27.93
C LEU A 38 -14.49 33.53 -28.04
N TRP A 39 -14.28 34.38 -27.03
CA TRP A 39 -14.70 35.78 -27.11
C TRP A 39 -14.02 36.50 -28.28
N PHE A 40 -12.71 36.39 -28.41
CA PHE A 40 -11.96 37.06 -29.48
C PHE A 40 -12.37 36.59 -30.87
N ALA A 41 -12.64 35.30 -31.04
CA ALA A 41 -13.08 34.73 -32.32
C ALA A 41 -14.45 35.22 -32.78
N ASN A 42 -15.29 35.75 -31.87
CA ASN A 42 -16.57 36.37 -32.23
C ASN A 42 -16.42 37.79 -32.79
N GLN A 43 -15.21 38.38 -32.81
CA GLN A 43 -14.99 39.69 -33.42
C GLN A 43 -14.84 39.58 -34.95
N PRO A 44 -15.36 40.55 -35.71
CA PRO A 44 -15.24 40.55 -37.17
C PRO A 44 -13.77 40.59 -37.60
N GLY A 45 -13.36 39.63 -38.44
CA GLY A 45 -11.99 39.53 -38.96
C GLY A 45 -11.03 38.67 -38.13
N ALA A 46 -11.48 38.04 -37.05
CA ALA A 46 -10.66 37.12 -36.26
C ALA A 46 -10.35 35.83 -37.02
N SER A 47 -9.09 35.37 -36.93
CA SER A 47 -8.66 34.10 -37.53
C SER A 47 -9.10 32.91 -36.69
N ILE A 48 -9.52 31.81 -37.33
CA ILE A 48 -9.88 30.54 -36.66
C ILE A 48 -8.72 29.95 -35.83
N TRP A 49 -7.48 30.28 -36.17
CA TRP A 49 -6.28 29.87 -35.44
C TRP A 49 -6.26 30.34 -33.98
N VAL A 50 -6.94 31.45 -33.69
CA VAL A 50 -7.10 31.98 -32.33
C VAL A 50 -7.87 31.00 -31.45
N LEU A 51 -8.76 30.17 -32.01
CA LEU A 51 -9.48 29.12 -31.28
C LEU A 51 -8.68 27.81 -31.23
N ILE A 52 -8.12 27.38 -32.37
CA ILE A 52 -7.51 26.04 -32.49
C ILE A 52 -6.29 25.92 -31.59
N VAL A 53 -5.35 26.87 -31.64
CA VAL A 53 -4.07 26.76 -30.91
C VAL A 53 -4.28 26.71 -29.38
N PRO A 54 -5.07 27.63 -28.76
CA PRO A 54 -5.30 27.58 -27.32
C PRO A 54 -6.11 26.36 -26.88
N ALA A 55 -7.12 25.93 -27.65
CA ALA A 55 -7.92 24.75 -27.33
C ALA A 55 -7.07 23.46 -27.39
N SER A 56 -6.22 23.31 -28.40
CA SER A 56 -5.27 22.21 -28.50
C SER A 56 -4.27 22.23 -27.34
N LEU A 57 -3.75 23.40 -26.98
CA LEU A 57 -2.84 23.55 -25.83
C LEU A 57 -3.53 23.18 -24.51
N PHE A 58 -4.78 23.61 -24.30
CA PHE A 58 -5.56 23.23 -23.12
C PHE A 58 -5.71 21.72 -23.00
N LEU A 59 -6.08 21.05 -24.11
CA LEU A 59 -6.21 19.59 -24.12
C LEU A 59 -4.87 18.89 -23.87
N LEU A 60 -3.77 19.38 -24.45
CA LEU A 60 -2.43 18.84 -24.20
C LEU A 60 -2.01 19.00 -22.74
N ILE A 61 -2.29 20.14 -22.11
CA ILE A 61 -1.99 20.37 -20.70
C ILE A 61 -2.88 19.49 -19.81
N LEU A 62 -4.19 19.43 -20.08
CA LEU A 62 -5.14 18.67 -19.29
C LEU A 62 -4.85 17.16 -19.36
N LEU A 63 -4.78 16.63 -20.58
CA LEU A 63 -4.59 15.20 -20.82
C LEU A 63 -3.12 14.81 -20.64
N GLY A 64 -2.21 15.51 -21.31
CA GLY A 64 -0.77 15.22 -21.25
C GLY A 64 -0.19 15.50 -19.87
N GLY A 65 -0.56 16.61 -19.23
CA GLY A 65 -0.16 16.91 -17.85
C GLY A 65 -0.76 15.92 -16.85
N GLY A 66 -2.04 15.56 -17.00
CA GLY A 66 -2.70 14.55 -16.16
C GLY A 66 -2.03 13.17 -16.26
N TRP A 67 -1.89 12.64 -17.47
CA TRP A 67 -1.23 11.35 -17.70
C TRP A 67 0.25 11.36 -17.34
N GLY A 68 0.96 12.45 -17.64
CA GLY A 68 2.36 12.64 -17.27
C GLY A 68 2.55 12.65 -15.76
N ALA A 69 1.71 13.37 -15.01
CA ALA A 69 1.74 13.37 -13.55
C ALA A 69 1.45 11.97 -12.97
N VAL A 70 0.46 11.26 -13.52
CA VAL A 70 0.17 9.88 -13.11
C VAL A 70 1.38 8.97 -13.37
N GLY A 71 1.94 8.99 -14.57
CA GLY A 71 3.12 8.20 -14.93
C GLY A 71 4.33 8.53 -14.03
N TRP A 72 4.59 9.81 -13.79
CA TRP A 72 5.66 10.27 -12.91
C TRP A 72 5.48 9.80 -11.46
N THR A 73 4.27 9.87 -10.91
CA THR A 73 4.01 9.39 -9.54
C THR A 73 4.24 7.89 -9.40
N PHE A 74 3.83 7.08 -10.39
CA PHE A 74 4.12 5.65 -10.42
C PHE A 74 5.61 5.38 -10.55
N TYR A 75 6.31 6.12 -11.41
CA TYR A 75 7.76 5.96 -11.61
C TYR A 75 8.56 6.34 -10.35
N ARG A 76 8.25 7.46 -9.72
CA ARG A 76 8.89 7.89 -8.47
C ARG A 76 8.66 6.88 -7.36
N ARG A 77 7.41 6.41 -7.21
CA ARG A 77 7.06 5.37 -6.23
C ARG A 77 7.77 4.05 -6.54
N LYS A 78 7.89 3.70 -7.82
CA LYS A 78 8.61 2.52 -8.29
C LYS A 78 10.07 2.57 -7.80
N ARG A 79 10.78 3.65 -8.13
CA ARG A 79 12.19 3.83 -7.73
C ARG A 79 12.39 3.82 -6.22
N TRP A 80 11.53 4.52 -5.47
CA TRP A 80 11.61 4.54 -4.02
C TRP A 80 11.41 3.15 -3.40
N LEU A 81 10.41 2.38 -3.84
CA LEU A 81 10.22 1.02 -3.34
C LEU A 81 11.38 0.08 -3.75
N ASP A 82 11.93 0.26 -4.94
CA ASP A 82 13.11 -0.53 -5.39
C ASP A 82 14.32 -0.24 -4.51
N SER A 83 14.54 1.02 -4.09
CA SER A 83 15.62 1.34 -3.15
C SER A 83 15.47 0.71 -1.77
N LEU A 84 14.24 0.32 -1.37
CA LEU A 84 14.00 -0.35 -0.09
C LEU A 84 14.26 -1.86 -0.18
N PHE A 85 13.75 -2.50 -1.23
CA PHE A 85 13.62 -3.96 -1.25
C PHE A 85 14.61 -4.67 -2.18
N THR A 86 15.09 -4.01 -3.24
CA THR A 86 16.06 -4.60 -4.16
C THR A 86 17.42 -4.88 -3.50
N PRO A 87 17.94 -4.05 -2.56
CA PRO A 87 19.16 -4.38 -1.82
C PRO A 87 19.10 -5.71 -1.05
N TRP A 88 17.90 -6.19 -0.72
CA TRP A 88 17.69 -7.47 -0.03
C TRP A 88 17.69 -8.68 -0.98
N GLY A 89 17.94 -8.45 -2.27
CA GLY A 89 17.82 -9.48 -3.31
C GLY A 89 16.37 -9.79 -3.72
N LEU A 90 15.40 -8.96 -3.30
CA LEU A 90 14.00 -9.16 -3.68
C LEU A 90 13.72 -8.59 -5.08
N THR A 91 12.98 -9.36 -5.87
CA THR A 91 12.54 -8.96 -7.20
C THR A 91 11.15 -8.34 -7.14
N GLY A 92 11.03 -7.11 -7.64
CA GLY A 92 9.77 -6.37 -7.66
C GLY A 92 8.88 -6.73 -8.85
N SER A 93 7.64 -7.13 -8.58
CA SER A 93 6.58 -7.39 -9.55
C SER A 93 5.33 -6.55 -9.26
N ARG A 94 4.43 -6.44 -10.23
CA ARG A 94 3.16 -5.73 -10.05
C ARG A 94 2.22 -6.57 -9.17
N TYR A 95 1.56 -5.94 -8.21
CA TYR A 95 0.56 -6.58 -7.37
C TYR A 95 -0.79 -5.86 -7.53
N MET A 96 -1.80 -6.58 -8.01
CA MET A 96 -3.09 -6.00 -8.39
C MET A 96 -2.94 -4.85 -9.41
N ILE A 97 -3.89 -3.90 -9.41
CA ILE A 97 -3.91 -2.74 -10.34
C ILE A 97 -2.81 -1.71 -10.02
N SER A 98 -2.54 -1.43 -8.74
CA SER A 98 -1.73 -0.28 -8.32
C SER A 98 -0.76 -0.54 -7.16
N GLY A 99 -0.70 -1.79 -6.69
CA GLY A 99 0.25 -2.22 -5.68
C GLY A 99 1.53 -2.80 -6.31
N ARG A 100 2.49 -3.09 -5.46
CA ARG A 100 3.75 -3.73 -5.84
C ARG A 100 4.13 -4.78 -4.82
N GLN A 101 4.66 -5.90 -5.32
CA GLN A 101 5.12 -7.01 -4.49
C GLN A 101 6.59 -7.24 -4.77
N TYR A 102 7.33 -7.59 -3.74
CA TYR A 102 8.73 -7.96 -3.79
C TYR A 102 8.86 -9.34 -3.19
N GLN A 103 9.49 -10.25 -3.94
CA GLN A 103 9.69 -11.62 -3.51
C GLN A 103 11.13 -12.03 -3.73
N GLY A 104 11.62 -12.87 -2.83
CA GLY A 104 12.92 -13.49 -2.95
C GLY A 104 13.21 -14.35 -1.74
N THR A 105 14.36 -15.01 -1.80
CA THR A 105 14.90 -15.79 -0.69
C THR A 105 16.13 -15.08 -0.16
N ARG A 106 16.16 -14.83 1.15
CA ARG A 106 17.34 -14.26 1.82
C ARG A 106 18.06 -15.38 2.56
N THR A 107 19.31 -15.61 2.16
CA THR A 107 20.22 -16.48 2.88
C THR A 107 20.72 -15.74 4.10
N LEU A 108 20.44 -16.25 5.29
CA LEU A 108 20.96 -15.67 6.53
C LEU A 108 22.44 -16.02 6.68
N ILE A 109 23.25 -15.04 7.10
CA ILE A 109 24.71 -15.18 7.26
C ILE A 109 25.04 -16.33 8.24
N GLU A 110 24.21 -16.53 9.26
CA GLU A 110 24.41 -17.53 10.31
C GLU A 110 23.95 -18.96 9.94
N ARG A 111 23.13 -19.12 8.88
CA ARG A 111 22.69 -20.43 8.36
C ARG A 111 22.59 -20.39 6.82
N PRO A 112 23.72 -20.55 6.10
CA PRO A 112 23.75 -20.44 4.64
C PRO A 112 22.94 -21.53 3.90
N ALA A 113 22.53 -22.61 4.58
CA ALA A 113 21.80 -23.73 3.99
C ALA A 113 20.27 -23.56 3.92
N GLN A 114 19.69 -22.53 4.56
CA GLN A 114 18.24 -22.31 4.58
C GLN A 114 17.94 -20.87 4.12
N GLY A 115 17.67 -20.71 2.82
CA GLY A 115 17.10 -19.48 2.29
C GLY A 115 15.67 -19.32 2.80
N ARG A 116 15.35 -18.17 3.40
CA ARG A 116 14.00 -17.89 3.93
C ARG A 116 13.21 -17.08 2.91
N GLU A 117 11.97 -17.50 2.64
CA GLU A 117 11.09 -16.72 1.78
C GLU A 117 10.73 -15.40 2.46
N ILE A 118 10.95 -14.29 1.75
CA ILE A 118 10.54 -12.96 2.17
C ILE A 118 9.63 -12.40 1.10
N ILE A 119 8.49 -11.87 1.55
CA ILE A 119 7.53 -11.20 0.67
C ILE A 119 7.24 -9.83 1.27
N ALA A 120 7.50 -8.76 0.52
CA ALA A 120 7.04 -7.42 0.89
C ALA A 120 5.96 -6.96 -0.09
N ARG A 121 4.83 -6.48 0.40
CA ARG A 121 3.72 -5.97 -0.41
C ARG A 121 3.37 -4.56 -0.02
N PHE A 122 3.25 -3.72 -1.03
CA PHE A 122 2.83 -2.34 -0.89
C PHE A 122 1.53 -2.12 -1.66
N TYR A 123 0.46 -1.74 -0.96
CA TYR A 123 -0.89 -1.61 -1.54
C TYR A 123 -1.19 -0.18 -1.96
N ARG A 124 -2.42 0.12 -2.42
CA ARG A 124 -2.87 1.50 -2.63
C ARG A 124 -3.03 2.20 -1.28
N GLY A 125 -2.37 3.36 -1.14
CA GLY A 125 -2.16 3.99 0.17
C GLY A 125 -0.85 3.52 0.83
N PRO A 126 -0.49 4.06 2.00
CA PRO A 126 0.68 3.59 2.72
C PRO A 126 0.24 2.41 3.59
N THR A 127 0.12 1.25 2.95
CA THR A 127 -0.03 -0.02 3.64
C THR A 127 1.11 -0.91 3.19
N LEU A 128 1.90 -1.37 4.14
CA LEU A 128 3.00 -2.31 3.93
C LEU A 128 2.66 -3.60 4.66
N ASP A 129 2.71 -4.72 3.94
CA ASP A 129 2.73 -6.05 4.52
C ASP A 129 4.13 -6.65 4.28
N LEU A 130 4.82 -7.06 5.34
CA LEU A 130 6.11 -7.75 5.28
C LEU A 130 5.94 -9.17 5.84
N TYR A 131 6.28 -10.17 5.04
CA TYR A 131 6.16 -11.57 5.38
C TYR A 131 7.52 -12.25 5.42
N VAL A 132 7.70 -13.14 6.39
CA VAL A 132 8.90 -13.96 6.60
C VAL A 132 8.45 -15.41 6.80
N GLY A 133 8.97 -16.32 5.97
CA GLY A 133 8.64 -17.74 6.06
C GLY A 133 9.16 -18.42 7.33
N THR A 134 8.38 -19.35 7.87
CA THR A 134 8.68 -20.11 9.09
C THR A 134 8.06 -21.52 8.97
N PRO A 135 8.62 -22.59 9.56
CA PRO A 135 7.98 -23.90 9.55
C PRO A 135 6.79 -23.98 10.51
N LEU A 136 6.60 -23.00 11.40
CA LEU A 136 5.53 -23.00 12.40
C LEU A 136 4.14 -23.04 11.75
N GLN A 137 3.32 -24.00 12.17
CA GLN A 137 1.95 -24.20 11.68
C GLN A 137 0.92 -23.82 12.75
N THR A 138 1.03 -22.64 13.35
CA THR A 138 0.04 -22.15 14.34
C THR A 138 -0.43 -20.74 13.99
N ARG A 139 -1.27 -20.14 14.85
CA ARG A 139 -1.75 -18.76 14.68
C ARG A 139 -1.50 -17.91 15.91
N LEU A 140 -1.00 -16.70 15.67
CA LEU A 140 -0.84 -15.65 16.65
C LEU A 140 -1.26 -14.33 15.99
N GLY A 141 -1.93 -13.45 16.72
CA GLY A 141 -2.31 -12.13 16.24
C GLY A 141 -2.11 -11.11 17.35
N ILE A 142 -1.40 -10.04 17.03
CA ILE A 142 -1.04 -8.99 17.97
C ILE A 142 -1.38 -7.65 17.33
N ALA A 143 -2.15 -6.85 18.05
CA ALA A 143 -2.54 -5.52 17.63
C ALA A 143 -2.66 -4.60 18.85
N GLU A 144 -2.65 -3.29 18.64
CA GLU A 144 -3.04 -2.36 19.71
C GLU A 144 -4.45 -2.68 20.22
N LYS A 145 -4.68 -2.56 21.54
CA LYS A 145 -6.02 -2.58 22.12
C LYS A 145 -6.84 -1.48 21.48
N SER A 146 -7.77 -1.88 20.62
CA SER A 146 -8.77 -1.00 20.04
C SER A 146 -10.13 -1.55 20.40
N GLY A 147 -11.02 -0.69 20.88
CA GLY A 147 -12.38 -1.12 21.24
C GLY A 147 -13.10 -1.88 20.10
N THR A 148 -12.73 -1.64 18.83
CA THR A 148 -13.37 -2.27 17.66
C THR A 148 -12.79 -3.66 17.33
N SER A 149 -11.49 -3.90 17.54
CA SER A 149 -10.89 -5.24 17.32
C SER A 149 -11.35 -6.23 18.39
N LEU A 150 -11.48 -5.77 19.63
CA LEU A 150 -11.99 -6.59 20.74
C LEU A 150 -13.46 -6.99 20.53
N THR A 151 -14.32 -6.07 20.06
CA THR A 151 -15.73 -6.41 19.78
C THR A 151 -15.88 -7.41 18.64
N LEU A 152 -15.09 -7.28 17.57
CA LEU A 152 -15.11 -8.23 16.45
C LEU A 152 -14.54 -9.59 16.85
N ALA A 153 -13.48 -9.63 17.67
CA ALA A 153 -12.93 -10.89 18.17
C ALA A 153 -13.93 -11.61 19.09
N GLY A 154 -14.62 -10.88 19.97
CA GLY A 154 -15.68 -11.42 20.83
C GLY A 154 -16.86 -12.00 20.03
N MET A 155 -17.21 -11.41 18.88
CA MET A 155 -18.25 -11.96 17.99
C MET A 155 -17.87 -13.29 17.34
N VAL A 156 -16.57 -13.63 17.28
CA VAL A 156 -16.05 -14.89 16.75
C VAL A 156 -15.65 -15.85 17.90
N GLY A 157 -16.01 -15.53 19.15
CA GLY A 157 -15.70 -16.34 20.33
C GLY A 157 -14.20 -16.44 20.63
N ARG A 158 -13.40 -15.45 20.20
CA ARG A 158 -11.96 -15.37 20.47
C ARG A 158 -11.73 -14.29 21.50
N GLU A 159 -11.34 -14.69 22.70
CA GLU A 159 -10.92 -13.74 23.74
C GLU A 159 -9.42 -13.48 23.63
N PRO A 160 -8.95 -12.26 23.97
CA PRO A 160 -7.52 -12.00 24.08
C PRO A 160 -6.90 -12.87 25.18
N LEU A 161 -5.65 -13.27 24.98
CA LEU A 161 -4.86 -13.98 25.96
C LEU A 161 -4.76 -13.13 27.25
N PRO A 162 -5.15 -13.66 28.42
CA PRO A 162 -4.95 -12.97 29.68
C PRO A 162 -3.45 -12.91 29.97
N LEU A 163 -2.91 -11.70 30.11
CA LEU A 163 -1.49 -11.46 30.35
C LEU A 163 -1.32 -10.54 31.55
N ASP A 164 -0.56 -11.02 32.54
CA ASP A 164 -0.19 -10.27 33.74
C ASP A 164 1.13 -9.49 33.55
N ASP A 165 1.36 -8.95 32.34
CA ASP A 165 2.55 -8.17 32.01
C ASP A 165 2.19 -6.71 31.71
N PRO A 166 2.64 -5.73 32.53
CA PRO A 166 2.33 -4.31 32.32
C PRO A 166 2.89 -3.76 31.00
N ASP A 167 3.96 -4.33 30.45
CA ASP A 167 4.54 -3.88 29.17
C ASP A 167 3.62 -4.19 27.98
N LEU A 168 2.73 -5.19 28.13
CA LEU A 168 1.83 -5.67 27.09
C LEU A 168 0.39 -5.17 27.26
N ASP A 169 0.09 -4.39 28.30
CA ASP A 169 -1.28 -3.94 28.60
C ASP A 169 -1.88 -3.08 27.47
N GLY A 170 -1.07 -2.44 26.65
CA GLY A 170 -1.51 -1.70 25.46
C GLY A 170 -1.94 -2.58 24.28
N LEU A 171 -1.70 -3.91 24.32
CA LEU A 171 -1.85 -4.83 23.20
C LEU A 171 -2.98 -5.85 23.42
N SER A 172 -3.64 -6.24 22.33
CA SER A 172 -4.51 -7.41 22.28
C SER A 172 -3.76 -8.52 21.57
N ILE A 173 -3.52 -9.61 22.29
CA ILE A 173 -2.84 -10.80 21.77
C ILE A 173 -3.86 -11.93 21.69
N PHE A 174 -3.92 -12.58 20.54
CA PHE A 174 -4.78 -13.73 20.28
C PHE A 174 -3.90 -14.88 19.81
N ALA A 175 -3.99 -16.02 20.45
CA ALA A 175 -3.26 -17.22 20.06
C ALA A 175 -4.24 -18.35 19.72
N LEU A 176 -3.79 -19.27 18.86
CA LEU A 176 -4.43 -20.57 18.73
C LEU A 176 -3.87 -21.55 19.77
N ASP A 177 -2.57 -21.48 20.02
CA ASP A 177 -1.87 -22.23 21.06
C ASP A 177 -1.43 -21.24 22.15
N GLU A 178 -2.19 -21.21 23.25
CA GLU A 178 -1.99 -20.24 24.33
C GLU A 178 -0.70 -20.52 25.11
N GLU A 179 -0.39 -21.78 25.41
CA GLU A 179 0.82 -22.17 26.14
C GLU A 179 2.09 -21.84 25.35
N TRP A 180 2.07 -22.11 24.04
CA TRP A 180 3.17 -21.74 23.17
C TRP A 180 3.34 -20.22 23.08
N ALA A 181 2.23 -19.48 22.97
CA ALA A 181 2.27 -18.02 22.96
C ALA A 181 2.79 -17.44 24.28
N HIS A 182 2.40 -17.99 25.42
CA HIS A 182 2.96 -17.62 26.73
C HIS A 182 4.47 -17.88 26.78
N SER A 183 4.92 -19.02 26.25
CA SER A 183 6.35 -19.35 26.19
C SER A 183 7.14 -18.35 25.33
N LEU A 184 6.58 -17.92 24.19
CA LEU A 184 7.18 -16.90 23.35
C LEU A 184 7.22 -15.52 24.03
N LEU A 185 6.16 -15.15 24.75
CA LEU A 185 6.07 -13.86 25.44
C LEU A 185 6.90 -13.80 26.72
N ALA A 186 7.20 -14.96 27.32
CA ALA A 186 8.08 -15.08 28.47
C ALA A 186 9.56 -14.86 28.11
N ASP A 187 9.93 -15.03 26.84
CA ASP A 187 11.27 -14.69 26.35
C ASP A 187 11.44 -13.15 26.27
N PRO A 188 12.39 -12.56 27.04
CA PRO A 188 12.56 -11.11 27.08
C PRO A 188 12.97 -10.49 25.73
N GLU A 189 13.74 -11.23 24.93
CA GLU A 189 14.20 -10.77 23.62
C GLU A 189 13.03 -10.77 22.62
N ALA A 190 12.24 -11.84 22.60
CA ALA A 190 11.03 -11.90 21.77
C ALA A 190 10.04 -10.78 22.13
N LYS A 191 9.82 -10.55 23.43
CA LYS A 191 8.96 -9.46 23.91
C LYS A 191 9.46 -8.09 23.44
N MET A 192 10.76 -7.83 23.58
CA MET A 192 11.37 -6.58 23.11
C MET A 192 11.22 -6.39 21.60
N LEU A 193 11.49 -7.42 20.80
CA LEU A 193 11.38 -7.37 19.33
C LEU A 193 9.93 -7.11 18.89
N LEU A 194 8.98 -7.79 19.53
CA LEU A 194 7.54 -7.59 19.30
C LEU A 194 7.14 -6.15 19.60
N LEU A 195 7.54 -5.58 20.75
CA LEU A 195 7.23 -4.20 21.09
C LEU A 195 7.85 -3.20 20.10
N ARG A 196 9.08 -3.46 19.62
CA ARG A 196 9.73 -2.66 18.57
C ARG A 196 8.96 -2.74 17.25
N LEU A 197 8.56 -3.93 16.82
CA LEU A 197 7.73 -4.14 15.63
C LEU A 197 6.36 -3.48 15.74
N MET A 198 5.75 -3.48 16.92
CA MET A 198 4.48 -2.78 17.18
C MET A 198 4.63 -1.26 17.17
N ARG A 199 5.85 -0.72 17.24
CA ARG A 199 6.16 0.71 17.03
C ARG A 199 6.73 1.00 15.63
N ALA A 200 6.76 0.01 14.74
CA ALA A 200 7.27 0.18 13.39
C ALA A 200 6.50 1.27 12.64
N GLY A 201 7.23 2.24 12.08
CA GLY A 201 6.66 3.34 11.33
C GLY A 201 5.82 4.28 12.17
N GLU A 202 6.09 4.40 13.48
CA GLU A 202 5.35 5.25 14.42
C GLU A 202 5.12 6.67 13.88
N SER A 203 6.01 7.22 13.04
CA SER A 203 5.86 8.54 12.44
C SER A 203 4.65 8.69 11.50
N TRP A 204 4.16 7.61 10.90
CA TRP A 204 3.08 7.65 9.89
C TRP A 204 2.05 6.53 10.00
N VAL A 205 2.38 5.38 10.57
CA VAL A 205 1.48 4.23 10.72
C VAL A 205 0.41 4.54 11.76
N LEU A 206 -0.83 4.14 11.48
CA LEU A 206 -1.93 4.27 12.43
C LEU A 206 -2.23 2.95 13.16
N MET A 207 -2.08 1.82 12.46
CA MET A 207 -2.46 0.49 12.95
C MET A 207 -1.36 -0.51 12.59
N PRO A 208 -0.30 -0.61 13.41
CA PRO A 208 0.65 -1.71 13.32
C PRO A 208 -0.01 -2.99 13.84
N GLN A 209 0.27 -4.11 13.18
CA GLN A 209 -0.24 -5.42 13.56
C GLN A 209 0.82 -6.47 13.22
N LEU A 210 0.96 -7.47 14.08
CA LEU A 210 1.86 -8.59 13.87
C LEU A 210 1.05 -9.88 13.92
N PHE A 211 1.25 -10.75 12.95
CA PHE A 211 0.57 -12.03 12.85
C PHE A 211 1.57 -13.16 12.65
N LEU A 212 1.25 -14.31 13.21
CA LEU A 212 1.73 -15.61 12.76
C LEU A 212 0.56 -16.28 12.07
N GLN A 213 0.74 -16.58 10.79
CA GLN A 213 -0.13 -17.47 10.02
C GLN A 213 0.61 -18.77 9.78
N PRO A 214 -0.08 -19.89 9.47
CA PRO A 214 0.59 -21.14 9.13
C PRO A 214 1.64 -20.92 8.04
N GLY A 215 2.90 -21.12 8.39
CA GLY A 215 4.04 -20.96 7.49
C GLY A 215 4.67 -19.57 7.40
N MET A 216 4.11 -18.51 7.98
CA MET A 216 4.64 -17.14 7.83
C MET A 216 4.40 -16.25 9.05
N PHE A 217 5.44 -15.53 9.48
CA PHE A 217 5.29 -14.30 10.27
C PHE A 217 4.99 -13.12 9.34
N HIS A 218 4.09 -12.24 9.78
CA HIS A 218 3.57 -11.14 8.97
C HIS A 218 3.44 -9.86 9.81
N LEU A 219 4.24 -8.85 9.48
CA LEU A 219 4.05 -7.48 9.95
C LEU A 219 3.17 -6.71 8.97
N ARG A 220 2.05 -6.17 9.46
CA ARG A 220 1.15 -5.30 8.71
C ARG A 220 1.19 -3.89 9.30
N LEU A 221 1.63 -2.94 8.48
CA LEU A 221 1.59 -1.52 8.78
C LEU A 221 0.42 -0.91 8.01
N TYR A 222 -0.70 -0.71 8.70
CA TYR A 222 -1.96 -0.31 8.06
C TYR A 222 -2.28 1.16 8.31
N ARG A 223 -2.62 1.86 7.20
CA ARG A 223 -3.06 3.27 7.11
C ARG A 223 -2.03 4.32 7.52
N ASN A 224 -2.19 5.50 6.91
CA ASN A 224 -1.49 6.71 7.31
C ASN A 224 -2.26 7.46 8.41
N LYS A 225 -1.56 7.97 9.41
CA LYS A 225 -2.09 9.01 10.30
C LYS A 225 -1.91 10.43 9.74
N ASN A 226 -1.01 10.62 8.76
CA ASN A 226 -0.73 11.88 8.10
C ASN A 226 -1.54 12.03 6.79
N LEU A 227 -1.81 13.28 6.38
CA LEU A 227 -2.56 13.58 5.16
C LEU A 227 -1.76 13.26 3.88
N PHE A 228 -0.50 13.69 3.82
CA PHE A 228 0.34 13.58 2.62
C PHE A 228 1.75 13.02 2.88
N LYS A 229 2.22 13.02 4.14
CA LYS A 229 3.57 12.59 4.51
C LYS A 229 3.59 11.09 4.80
N TYR A 230 4.36 10.34 4.03
CA TYR A 230 4.80 8.99 4.39
C TYR A 230 6.17 8.79 3.73
N GLY A 231 7.07 8.18 4.47
CA GLY A 231 8.42 7.85 4.06
C GLY A 231 8.87 6.67 4.89
N ILE A 232 9.57 5.76 4.26
CA ILE A 232 10.24 4.63 4.91
C ILE A 232 11.67 4.79 4.46
N GLU A 233 12.57 4.95 5.41
CA GLU A 233 14.00 4.96 5.12
C GLU A 233 14.50 3.51 4.95
N PRO A 234 15.50 3.26 4.10
CA PRO A 234 16.02 1.90 3.88
C PRO A 234 16.48 1.21 5.17
N GLU A 235 17.09 1.98 6.08
CA GLU A 235 17.55 1.50 7.39
C GLU A 235 16.38 1.09 8.28
N GLU A 236 15.29 1.84 8.26
CA GLU A 236 14.08 1.56 9.03
C GLU A 236 13.41 0.27 8.53
N ALA A 237 13.28 0.13 7.20
CA ALA A 237 12.75 -1.08 6.59
C ALA A 237 13.61 -2.31 6.90
N GLN A 238 14.93 -2.15 6.88
CA GLN A 238 15.89 -3.22 7.18
C GLN A 238 15.78 -3.63 8.65
N ALA A 239 15.68 -2.68 9.58
CA ALA A 239 15.49 -2.96 11.01
C ALA A 239 14.21 -3.76 11.27
N TRP A 240 13.09 -3.43 10.61
CA TRP A 240 11.85 -4.21 10.75
C TRP A 240 11.99 -5.63 10.23
N LEU A 241 12.70 -5.81 9.11
CA LEU A 241 12.95 -7.14 8.55
C LEU A 241 13.83 -7.97 9.49
N ASP A 242 14.90 -7.36 10.02
CA ASP A 242 15.82 -8.04 10.93
C ASP A 242 15.12 -8.42 12.24
N ASP A 243 14.31 -7.53 12.79
CA ASP A 243 13.51 -7.79 13.99
C ASP A 243 12.50 -8.93 13.73
N LEU A 244 11.84 -8.97 12.57
CA LEU A 244 10.91 -10.03 12.20
C LEU A 244 11.60 -11.38 11.97
N LEU A 245 12.79 -11.36 11.35
CA LEU A 245 13.63 -12.55 11.17
C LEU A 245 14.11 -13.11 12.50
N ALA A 246 14.57 -12.23 13.41
CA ALA A 246 15.00 -12.59 14.75
C ALA A 246 13.85 -13.17 15.58
N LEU A 247 12.69 -12.52 15.58
CA LEU A 247 11.51 -13.02 16.28
C LEU A 247 11.11 -14.41 15.77
N ALA A 248 11.09 -14.61 14.46
CA ALA A 248 10.79 -15.91 13.87
C ALA A 248 11.82 -16.98 14.24
N ARG A 249 13.09 -16.63 14.45
CA ARG A 249 14.11 -17.59 14.93
C ARG A 249 13.88 -18.00 16.38
N ILE A 250 13.56 -17.04 17.26
CA ILE A 250 13.25 -17.33 18.66
C ILE A 250 12.02 -18.25 18.73
N ALA A 251 10.96 -17.90 18.00
CA ALA A 251 9.73 -18.68 17.94
C ALA A 251 9.94 -20.12 17.43
N GLU A 252 10.88 -20.33 16.49
CA GLU A 252 11.27 -21.66 15.99
C GLU A 252 12.18 -22.45 16.95
N GLY A 253 12.87 -21.76 17.86
CA GLY A 253 13.70 -22.39 18.89
C GLY A 253 12.89 -22.94 20.07
N LEU A 254 11.64 -22.53 20.21
CA LEU A 254 10.70 -23.06 21.19
C LEU A 254 10.26 -24.49 20.81
N PRO A 255 9.75 -25.28 21.77
CA PRO A 255 9.02 -26.50 21.46
C PRO A 255 7.94 -26.23 20.41
N ALA A 256 7.74 -27.17 19.49
CA ALA A 256 6.74 -27.02 18.44
C ALA A 256 5.34 -26.77 19.05
N PRO A 257 4.53 -25.88 18.45
CA PRO A 257 3.15 -25.67 18.90
C PRO A 257 2.38 -27.00 18.93
N GLN A 258 1.65 -27.24 20.02
CA GLN A 258 0.78 -28.38 20.18
C GLN A 258 -0.50 -28.23 19.35
N VAL A 259 -1.02 -27.00 19.25
CA VAL A 259 -2.21 -26.69 18.45
C VAL A 259 -1.80 -26.14 17.10
N THR A 260 -1.91 -26.98 16.08
CA THR A 260 -1.58 -26.62 14.70
C THR A 260 -2.80 -26.20 13.87
N ALA A 261 -2.54 -25.51 12.78
CA ALA A 261 -3.53 -24.96 11.87
C ALA A 261 -3.06 -25.08 10.42
N GLU A 262 -3.99 -25.41 9.52
CA GLU A 262 -3.74 -25.34 8.09
C GLU A 262 -4.04 -23.96 7.52
N GLU A 263 -3.34 -23.60 6.44
CA GLU A 263 -3.60 -22.40 5.67
C GLU A 263 -5.01 -22.44 5.03
N SER A 264 -5.82 -21.42 5.31
CA SER A 264 -7.15 -21.28 4.73
C SER A 264 -7.11 -20.85 3.26
N GLY A 265 -8.19 -21.13 2.51
CA GLY A 265 -8.30 -20.71 1.11
C GLY A 265 -8.20 -19.20 0.91
N ALA A 266 -8.69 -18.39 1.86
CA ALA A 266 -8.58 -16.94 1.82
C ALA A 266 -7.12 -16.47 2.01
N GLU A 267 -6.39 -17.08 2.96
CA GLU A 267 -4.95 -16.83 3.16
C GLU A 267 -4.16 -17.18 1.90
N ARG A 268 -4.45 -18.35 1.30
CA ARG A 268 -3.83 -18.78 0.04
C ARG A 268 -4.12 -17.83 -1.11
N MET A 269 -5.33 -17.30 -1.21
CA MET A 269 -5.70 -16.32 -2.23
C MET A 269 -4.92 -15.01 -2.05
N VAL A 270 -4.88 -14.47 -0.82
CA VAL A 270 -4.09 -13.27 -0.49
C VAL A 270 -2.60 -13.51 -0.77
N ARG A 271 -2.07 -14.69 -0.42
CA ARG A 271 -0.68 -15.08 -0.64
C ARG A 271 -0.33 -15.25 -2.12
N SER A 272 -1.21 -15.85 -2.92
CA SER A 272 -0.95 -16.04 -4.35
C SER A 272 -0.95 -14.72 -5.14
N GLY A 273 -1.58 -13.66 -4.61
CA GLY A 273 -1.67 -12.36 -5.27
C GLY A 273 -2.42 -12.36 -6.59
N ARG A 274 -3.07 -13.48 -6.96
CA ARG A 274 -3.84 -13.62 -8.19
C ARG A 274 -5.13 -12.80 -8.08
N THR A 275 -5.10 -11.60 -8.66
CA THR A 275 -6.31 -10.85 -8.99
C THR A 275 -6.31 -10.55 -10.47
N PHE A 276 -7.37 -10.98 -11.15
CA PHE A 276 -7.55 -10.82 -12.58
C PHE A 276 -7.60 -9.34 -12.96
N SER A 277 -6.71 -8.92 -13.86
CA SER A 277 -6.59 -7.53 -14.35
C SER A 277 -7.67 -7.17 -15.39
N ILE A 278 -8.88 -7.72 -15.26
CA ILE A 278 -9.99 -7.51 -16.20
C ILE A 278 -10.44 -6.05 -16.20
N THR A 279 -10.47 -5.41 -15.03
CA THR A 279 -10.91 -4.01 -14.88
C THR A 279 -10.00 -3.02 -15.61
N LEU A 280 -8.68 -3.27 -15.64
CA LEU A 280 -7.74 -2.41 -16.38
C LEU A 280 -7.90 -2.54 -17.88
N ILE A 281 -8.14 -3.76 -18.37
CA ILE A 281 -8.41 -4.02 -19.79
C ILE A 281 -9.70 -3.31 -20.21
N ILE A 282 -10.76 -3.39 -19.39
CA ILE A 282 -12.04 -2.71 -19.64
C ILE A 282 -11.87 -1.19 -19.67
N ILE A 283 -11.16 -0.59 -18.72
CA ILE A 283 -10.91 0.87 -18.70
C ILE A 283 -10.06 1.30 -19.91
N ALA A 284 -9.02 0.55 -20.26
CA ALA A 284 -8.19 0.84 -21.43
C ALA A 284 -9.01 0.78 -22.73
N LEU A 285 -9.95 -0.17 -22.84
CA LEU A 285 -10.79 -0.33 -24.02
C LEU A 285 -11.88 0.76 -24.11
N LEU A 286 -12.58 1.05 -23.00
CA LEU A 286 -13.71 2.00 -22.97
C LEU A 286 -13.28 3.46 -23.01
N VAL A 287 -12.12 3.79 -22.45
CA VAL A 287 -11.66 5.18 -22.35
C VAL A 287 -10.44 5.43 -23.24
N GLY A 288 -9.46 4.53 -23.23
CA GLY A 288 -8.24 4.70 -24.02
C GLY A 288 -8.49 4.73 -25.53
N VAL A 289 -9.23 3.76 -26.05
CA VAL A 289 -9.48 3.63 -27.49
C VAL A 289 -10.30 4.81 -28.05
N PRO A 290 -11.41 5.25 -27.44
CA PRO A 290 -12.16 6.40 -27.96
C PRO A 290 -11.38 7.72 -27.90
N THR A 291 -10.57 7.91 -26.85
CA THR A 291 -9.76 9.14 -26.71
C THR A 291 -8.66 9.20 -27.77
N CYS A 292 -8.01 8.06 -28.04
CA CYS A 292 -7.03 7.96 -29.14
C CYS A 292 -7.69 8.16 -30.52
N ALA A 293 -8.87 7.58 -30.75
CA ALA A 293 -9.61 7.76 -32.00
C ALA A 293 -9.98 9.24 -32.22
N LEU A 294 -10.48 9.93 -31.20
CA LEU A 294 -10.80 11.36 -31.26
C LEU A 294 -9.55 12.22 -31.55
N ALA A 295 -8.41 11.89 -30.93
CA ALA A 295 -7.15 12.59 -31.19
C ALA A 295 -6.67 12.41 -32.64
N ILE A 296 -6.81 11.21 -33.21
CA ILE A 296 -6.46 10.92 -34.60
C ILE A 296 -7.40 11.68 -35.55
N VAL A 297 -8.71 11.65 -35.31
CA VAL A 297 -9.69 12.39 -36.13
C VAL A 297 -9.38 13.88 -36.10
N ALA A 298 -9.10 14.45 -34.92
CA ALA A 298 -8.70 15.85 -34.79
C ALA A 298 -7.42 16.17 -35.58
N ALA A 299 -6.40 15.29 -35.52
CA ALA A 299 -5.17 15.45 -36.28
C ALA A 299 -5.39 15.37 -37.81
N VAL A 300 -6.26 14.48 -38.28
CA VAL A 300 -6.61 14.37 -39.70
C VAL A 300 -7.35 15.61 -40.18
N VAL A 301 -8.35 16.08 -39.42
CA VAL A 301 -9.06 17.33 -39.71
C VAL A 301 -8.09 18.52 -39.75
N PHE A 302 -7.13 18.56 -38.83
CA PHE A 302 -6.08 19.58 -38.80
C PHE A 302 -5.21 19.58 -40.07
N VAL A 303 -4.76 18.42 -40.53
CA VAL A 303 -3.98 18.29 -41.78
C VAL A 303 -4.80 18.70 -43.00
N ILE A 304 -6.09 18.38 -43.03
CA ILE A 304 -6.99 18.74 -44.13
C ILE A 304 -7.25 20.26 -44.14
N ALA A 305 -7.44 20.89 -42.99
CA ALA A 305 -7.76 22.31 -42.88
C ALA A 305 -6.58 23.26 -43.19
N ILE A 306 -5.34 22.74 -43.20
CA ILE A 306 -4.12 23.50 -43.52
C ILE A 306 -3.76 23.41 -45.01
N ARG A 307 -4.32 22.45 -45.74
CA ARG A 307 -4.21 22.36 -47.20
C ARG A 307 -5.25 23.22 -47.88
#